data_AF-A0A8H8CH78-F1
#
_entry.id   AF-A0A8H8CH78-F1
#
_cell.length_a   1.000
_cell.length_b   1.000
_cell.length_c   1.000
_cell.angle_alpha   90.00
_cell.angle_beta   90.00
_cell.angle_gamma   90.00
#
_symmetry.space_group_name_H-M   'P 1'
#
loop_
_entity.id
_entity.type
_entity.pdbx_description
1 polymer ?
#
loop_
_entity_poly.entity_id
_entity_poly.type
_entity_poly.pdbx_seq_one_letter_code
_entity_poly.pdbx_strand_id
1 'polypeptide(L)'
;MATYILNTFIARALGSPYSAAITISVGLTSYFFCGNMSAQYMGAMSLAIYPEERKKLQLNTAQAVELFGYGYRKGARHFGGAGTMAGLVLLTAAFLTPPSGLFFSPKNYLLFLAPLNFAHGVYTLIFMLPTNLRLLALGDKIVKARSTSKESPLTPAEENEAESLLQKWRQLHYARLTAGAVGWVATCAVFLTTV
;
A
#
# COMPACT_ATOMS: atom_id res chain seq x y z
N MET A 1 -13.47 10.24 31.40
CA MET A 1 -13.02 8.86 31.10
C MET A 1 -12.18 8.78 29.83
N ALA A 2 -12.64 9.32 28.68
CA ALA A 2 -11.86 9.33 27.42
C ALA A 2 -10.47 9.99 27.53
N THR A 3 -10.37 11.13 28.22
CA THR A 3 -9.10 11.85 28.41
C THR A 3 -8.07 11.06 29.22
N TYR A 4 -8.51 10.29 30.21
CA TYR A 4 -7.64 9.44 31.02
C TYR A 4 -7.06 8.31 30.17
N ILE A 5 -7.90 7.60 29.40
CA ILE A 5 -7.49 6.53 28.49
C ILE A 5 -6.46 7.04 27.46
N LEU A 6 -6.74 8.21 26.87
CA LEU A 6 -5.83 8.83 25.90
C LEU A 6 -4.47 9.19 26.53
N ASN A 7 -4.48 9.78 27.73
CA ASN A 7 -3.24 10.15 28.42
C ASN A 7 -2.41 8.92 28.81
N THR A 8 -3.05 7.84 29.27
CA THR A 8 -2.36 6.57 29.57
C THR A 8 -1.79 5.93 28.31
N PHE A 9 -2.51 5.98 27.19
CA PHE A 9 -2.00 5.49 25.90
C PHE A 9 -0.77 6.29 25.46
N ILE A 10 -0.84 7.63 25.46
CA ILE A 10 0.27 8.51 25.07
C ILE A 10 1.50 8.24 25.96
N ALA A 11 1.29 8.12 27.28
CA ALA A 11 2.38 7.85 28.22
C ALA A 11 3.09 6.51 27.95
N ARG A 12 2.36 5.45 27.58
CA ARG A 12 2.94 4.15 27.19
C ARG A 12 3.62 4.22 25.83
N ALA A 13 2.94 4.79 24.85
CA ALA A 13 3.42 4.94 23.48
C ALA A 13 4.71 5.75 23.39
N LEU A 14 4.88 6.76 24.24
CA LEU A 14 6.05 7.65 24.25
C LEU A 14 6.95 7.43 25.48
N GLY A 15 6.72 6.39 26.27
CA GLY A 15 7.44 6.12 27.51
C GLY A 15 8.92 5.74 27.31
N SER A 16 9.29 5.34 26.09
CA SER A 16 10.69 5.08 25.71
C SER A 16 10.90 5.24 24.20
N PRO A 17 12.14 5.44 23.73
CA PRO A 17 12.46 5.47 22.30
C PRO A 17 12.02 4.20 21.56
N TYR A 18 12.11 3.03 22.21
CA TYR A 18 11.62 1.76 21.68
C TYR A 18 10.09 1.79 21.48
N SER A 19 9.33 2.15 22.52
CA SER A 19 7.86 2.20 22.46
C SER A 19 7.38 3.21 21.43
N ALA A 20 8.06 4.35 21.32
CA ALA A 20 7.77 5.35 20.31
C ALA A 20 7.98 4.81 18.89
N ALA A 21 9.10 4.12 18.64
CA ALA A 21 9.38 3.51 17.35
C ALA A 21 8.33 2.45 16.98
N ILE A 22 7.99 1.52 17.90
CA ILE A 22 6.95 0.51 17.63
C ILE A 22 5.59 1.17 17.36
N THR A 23 5.21 2.19 18.14
CA THR A 23 3.95 2.92 17.92
C THR A 23 3.91 3.57 16.54
N ILE A 24 4.99 4.24 16.13
CA ILE A 24 5.10 4.84 14.80
C ILE A 24 5.02 3.76 13.71
N SER A 25 5.69 2.62 13.90
CA SER A 25 5.61 1.48 12.98
C SER A 25 4.19 0.93 12.85
N VAL A 26 3.43 0.79 13.95
CA VAL A 26 2.01 0.40 13.90
C VAL A 26 1.20 1.42 13.10
N GLY A 27 1.41 2.72 13.34
CA GLY A 27 0.74 3.79 12.60
C GLY A 27 1.03 3.73 11.10
N LEU A 28 2.30 3.58 10.71
CA LEU A 28 2.72 3.53 9.31
C LEU A 28 2.28 2.24 8.60
N THR A 29 2.40 1.08 9.24
CA THR A 29 1.93 -0.19 8.68
C THR A 29 0.41 -0.22 8.56
N SER A 30 -0.32 0.36 9.52
CA SER A 30 -1.78 0.52 9.45
C SER A 30 -2.18 1.47 8.33
N TYR A 31 -1.52 2.62 8.21
CA TYR A 31 -1.77 3.56 7.11
C TYR A 31 -1.47 2.93 5.75
N PHE A 32 -0.38 2.16 5.64
CA PHE A 32 -0.07 1.41 4.43
C PHE A 32 -1.16 0.37 4.13
N PHE A 33 -1.45 -0.56 5.05
CA PHE A 33 -2.37 -1.66 4.81
C PHE A 33 -3.81 -1.18 4.64
N CYS A 34 -4.38 -0.51 5.65
CA CYS A 34 -5.76 -0.03 5.62
C CYS A 34 -5.96 1.05 4.55
N GLY A 35 -4.95 1.88 4.29
CA GLY A 35 -5.00 2.89 3.22
C GLY A 35 -5.01 2.27 1.83
N ASN A 36 -4.19 1.25 1.56
CA ASN A 36 -4.25 0.51 0.28
C ASN A 36 -5.58 -0.24 0.13
N MET A 37 -6.06 -0.91 1.19
CA MET A 37 -7.37 -1.56 1.20
C MET A 37 -8.49 -0.55 0.89
N SER A 38 -8.51 0.58 1.58
CA SER A 38 -9.52 1.63 1.35
C SER A 38 -9.44 2.17 -0.07
N ALA A 39 -8.24 2.41 -0.60
CA ALA A 39 -8.08 2.84 -1.98
C ALA A 39 -8.58 1.78 -2.98
N GLN A 40 -8.34 0.50 -2.71
CA GLN A 40 -8.80 -0.59 -3.56
C GLN A 40 -10.32 -0.71 -3.59
N TYR A 41 -10.99 -0.66 -2.44
CA TYR A 41 -12.43 -0.87 -2.36
C TYR A 41 -13.24 0.42 -2.54
N MET A 42 -12.64 1.58 -2.33
CA MET A 42 -13.32 2.87 -2.35
C MET A 42 -12.62 3.85 -3.31
N GLY A 43 -13.41 4.63 -4.05
CA GLY A 43 -12.91 5.71 -4.90
C GLY A 43 -12.39 5.25 -6.26
N ALA A 44 -11.43 6.01 -6.81
CA ALA A 44 -11.03 5.91 -8.22
C ALA A 44 -10.41 4.55 -8.60
N MET A 45 -9.65 3.92 -7.69
CA MET A 45 -9.00 2.65 -8.01
C MET A 45 -10.02 1.49 -8.05
N SER A 46 -11.01 1.49 -7.15
CA SER A 46 -12.14 0.55 -7.20
C SER A 46 -12.85 0.59 -8.56
N LEU A 47 -13.19 1.80 -9.01
CA LEU A 47 -13.79 2.02 -10.32
C LEU A 47 -12.87 1.65 -11.48
N ALA A 48 -11.55 1.65 -11.31
CA ALA A 48 -10.63 1.27 -12.40
C ALA A 48 -10.51 -0.25 -12.55
N ILE A 49 -10.47 -1.00 -11.46
CA ILE A 49 -10.05 -2.41 -11.47
C ILE A 49 -11.19 -3.43 -11.36
N TYR A 50 -12.40 -2.98 -10.99
CA TYR A 50 -13.59 -3.84 -10.85
C TYR A 50 -14.53 -3.65 -12.06
N PRO A 51 -14.59 -4.62 -13.00
CA PRO A 51 -15.47 -4.55 -14.18
C PRO A 51 -16.94 -4.32 -13.83
N GLU A 52 -17.42 -4.93 -12.74
CA GLU A 52 -18.78 -4.83 -12.25
C GLU A 52 -19.14 -3.39 -11.84
N GLU A 53 -18.24 -2.68 -11.17
CA GLU A 53 -18.46 -1.28 -10.78
C GLU A 53 -18.40 -0.35 -11.99
N ARG A 54 -17.49 -0.63 -12.94
CA ARG A 54 -17.43 0.10 -14.22
C ARG A 54 -18.71 -0.02 -15.01
N LYS A 55 -19.26 -1.24 -15.09
CA LYS A 55 -20.49 -1.51 -15.83
C LYS A 55 -21.68 -0.74 -15.25
N LYS A 56 -21.78 -0.62 -13.92
CA LYS A 56 -22.84 0.18 -13.26
C LYS A 56 -22.79 1.65 -13.67
N LEU A 57 -21.59 2.20 -13.85
CA LEU A 57 -21.38 3.61 -14.23
C LEU A 57 -21.16 3.81 -15.73
N GLN A 58 -21.30 2.76 -16.53
CA GLN A 58 -21.05 2.78 -17.99
C GLN A 58 -19.67 3.34 -18.37
N LEU A 59 -18.66 3.06 -17.53
CA LEU A 59 -17.29 3.50 -17.77
C LEU A 59 -16.61 2.61 -18.81
N ASN A 60 -16.05 3.23 -19.84
CA ASN A 60 -15.25 2.53 -20.84
C ASN A 60 -13.83 2.26 -20.32
N THR A 61 -13.07 1.44 -21.05
CA THR A 61 -11.71 1.05 -20.67
C THR A 61 -10.77 2.25 -20.59
N ALA A 62 -10.90 3.24 -21.49
CA ALA A 62 -10.09 4.45 -21.46
C ALA A 62 -10.29 5.26 -20.18
N GLN A 63 -11.54 5.43 -19.73
CA GLN A 63 -11.87 6.09 -18.45
C GLN A 63 -11.33 5.29 -17.26
N ALA A 64 -11.38 3.96 -17.31
CA ALA A 64 -10.80 3.11 -16.27
C ALA A 64 -9.28 3.31 -16.15
N VAL A 65 -8.56 3.39 -17.27
CA VAL A 65 -7.12 3.64 -17.30
C VAL A 65 -6.78 5.04 -16.79
N GLU A 66 -7.58 6.06 -17.11
CA GLU A 66 -7.42 7.41 -16.53
C GLU A 66 -7.60 7.41 -15.00
N LEU A 67 -8.66 6.76 -14.51
CA LEU A 67 -8.94 6.63 -13.08
C LEU A 67 -7.82 5.87 -12.36
N PHE A 68 -7.31 4.80 -12.98
CA PHE A 68 -6.13 4.08 -12.51
C PHE A 68 -4.93 5.02 -12.39
N GLY A 69 -4.61 5.76 -13.46
CA GLY A 69 -3.47 6.67 -13.49
C GLY A 69 -3.55 7.76 -12.42
N TYR A 70 -4.72 8.35 -12.24
CA TYR A 70 -4.99 9.31 -11.17
C TYR A 70 -4.77 8.67 -9.78
N GLY A 71 -5.42 7.53 -9.51
CA GLY A 71 -5.34 6.83 -8.24
C GLY A 71 -3.92 6.37 -7.92
N TYR A 72 -3.20 5.85 -8.92
CA TYR A 72 -1.82 5.41 -8.77
C TYR A 72 -0.87 6.57 -8.46
N ARG A 73 -0.93 7.68 -9.20
CA ARG A 73 -0.03 8.83 -8.98
C ARG A 73 -0.21 9.43 -7.59
N LYS A 74 -1.45 9.47 -7.07
CA LYS A 74 -1.73 9.87 -5.69
C LYS A 74 -1.25 8.81 -4.70
N GLY A 75 -1.70 7.56 -4.83
CA GLY A 75 -1.43 6.49 -3.89
C GLY A 75 0.05 6.10 -3.78
N ALA A 76 0.79 6.04 -4.89
CA ALA A 76 2.19 5.61 -4.91
C ALA A 76 3.09 6.46 -3.99
N ARG A 77 2.85 7.78 -3.92
CA ARG A 77 3.60 8.69 -3.04
C ARG A 77 3.33 8.41 -1.57
N HIS A 78 2.06 8.29 -1.21
CA HIS A 78 1.63 8.07 0.18
C HIS A 78 2.04 6.68 0.68
N PHE A 79 1.72 5.63 -0.09
CA PHE A 79 1.91 4.26 0.33
C PHE A 79 3.36 3.78 0.16
N GLY A 80 4.06 4.23 -0.88
CA GLY A 80 5.49 3.94 -1.04
C GLY A 80 6.32 4.52 0.10
N GLY A 81 6.05 5.78 0.47
CA GLY A 81 6.68 6.45 1.61
C GLY A 81 6.36 5.76 2.94
N ALA A 82 5.08 5.46 3.19
CA ALA A 82 4.66 4.82 4.43
C ALA A 82 5.29 3.43 4.64
N GLY A 83 5.31 2.58 3.60
CA GLY A 83 5.92 1.24 3.70
C GLY A 83 7.42 1.29 3.95
N THR A 84 8.14 2.21 3.28
CA THR A 84 9.59 2.39 3.47
C THR A 84 9.90 2.89 4.87
N MET A 85 9.17 3.91 5.34
CA MET A 85 9.34 4.44 6.69
C MET A 85 8.99 3.39 7.75
N ALA A 86 7.93 2.58 7.54
CA ALA A 86 7.57 1.51 8.46
C ALA A 86 8.73 0.51 8.65
N GLY A 87 9.35 0.07 7.56
CA GLY A 87 10.50 -0.83 7.60
C GLY A 87 11.71 -0.24 8.33
N LEU A 88 12.02 1.03 8.06
CA LEU A 88 13.11 1.75 8.75
C LEU A 88 12.84 1.89 10.25
N VAL A 89 11.63 2.28 10.64
CA VAL A 89 11.28 2.47 12.05
C VAL A 89 11.26 1.13 12.80
N LEU A 90 10.81 0.04 12.17
CA LEU A 90 10.88 -1.31 12.75
C LEU A 90 12.34 -1.74 12.97
N LEU A 91 13.20 -1.46 11.99
CA LEU A 91 14.63 -1.74 12.10
C LEU A 91 15.26 -0.93 13.25
N THR A 92 14.93 0.36 13.35
CA THR A 92 15.35 1.21 14.48
C THR A 92 14.87 0.63 15.81
N ALA A 93 13.61 0.21 15.92
CA ALA A 93 13.09 -0.41 17.12
C ALA A 93 13.83 -1.70 17.48
N ALA A 94 14.21 -2.51 16.49
CA ALA A 94 15.01 -3.71 16.70
C ALA A 94 16.38 -3.40 17.32
N PHE A 95 17.05 -2.34 16.84
CA PHE A 95 18.35 -1.91 17.36
C PHE A 95 18.28 -1.22 18.72
N LEU A 96 17.14 -0.61 19.07
CA LEU A 96 16.87 -0.06 20.40
C LEU A 96 16.44 -1.13 21.42
N THR A 97 16.09 -2.34 20.96
CA THR A 97 15.70 -3.44 21.84
C THR A 97 16.94 -4.09 22.47
N PRO A 98 17.03 -4.19 23.81
CA PRO A 98 18.12 -4.87 24.48
C PRO A 98 18.21 -6.35 24.02
N PRO A 99 19.41 -6.89 23.77
CA PRO A 99 19.57 -8.29 23.41
C PRO A 99 19.18 -9.17 24.60
N SER A 100 18.17 -10.01 24.45
CA SER A 100 17.69 -10.89 25.54
C SER A 100 18.23 -12.32 25.48
N GLY A 101 19.15 -12.64 24.55
CA GLY A 101 19.75 -13.97 24.39
C GLY A 101 18.79 -15.08 23.95
N LEU A 102 17.48 -14.81 23.89
CA LEU A 102 16.44 -15.77 23.53
C LEU A 102 16.11 -15.69 22.03
N PHE A 103 15.88 -16.85 21.42
CA PHE A 103 15.47 -16.95 20.01
C PHE A 103 14.15 -16.18 19.75
N PHE A 104 13.21 -16.24 20.69
CA PHE A 104 11.93 -15.52 20.66
C PHE A 104 12.00 -14.10 21.24
N SER A 105 13.15 -13.43 21.13
CA SER A 105 13.27 -12.03 21.56
C SER A 105 12.49 -11.08 20.63
N PRO A 106 11.85 -10.02 21.15
CA PRO A 106 11.22 -8.98 20.32
C PRO A 106 12.18 -8.41 19.26
N LYS A 107 13.48 -8.34 19.58
CA LYS A 107 14.53 -7.95 18.64
C LYS A 107 14.57 -8.82 17.39
N ASN A 108 14.60 -10.15 17.54
CA ASN A 108 14.66 -11.07 16.41
C ASN A 108 13.41 -11.00 15.54
N TYR A 109 12.24 -10.85 16.18
CA TYR A 109 10.98 -10.62 15.46
C TYR A 109 11.02 -9.32 14.64
N LEU A 110 11.49 -8.21 15.24
CA LEU A 110 11.59 -6.93 14.53
C LEU A 110 12.59 -6.96 13.38
N LEU A 111 13.74 -7.63 13.57
CA LEU A 111 14.72 -7.85 12.50
C LEU A 111 14.18 -8.69 11.35
N PHE A 112 13.26 -9.63 11.63
CA PHE A 112 12.58 -10.40 10.59
C PHE A 112 11.47 -9.59 9.88
N LEU A 113 10.75 -8.75 10.63
CA LEU A 113 9.64 -7.95 10.09
C LEU A 113 10.09 -6.77 9.22
N ALA A 114 11.25 -6.17 9.51
CA ALA A 114 11.75 -5.03 8.73
C ALA A 114 11.98 -5.40 7.24
N PRO A 115 12.72 -6.48 6.89
CA PRO A 115 12.84 -6.95 5.51
C PRO A 115 11.51 -7.27 4.83
N LEU A 116 10.54 -7.84 5.56
CA LEU A 116 9.21 -8.11 5.01
C LEU A 116 8.48 -6.82 4.60
N ASN A 117 8.63 -5.75 5.38
CA ASN A 117 8.09 -4.45 5.02
C ASN A 117 8.79 -3.84 3.78
N PHE A 118 10.11 -4.01 3.66
CA PHE A 118 10.84 -3.62 2.44
C PHE A 118 10.49 -4.49 1.22
N ALA A 119 10.15 -5.76 1.43
CA ALA A 119 9.79 -6.68 0.36
C ALA A 119 8.56 -6.20 -0.43
N HIS A 120 7.67 -5.39 0.15
CA HIS A 120 6.59 -4.73 -0.60
C HIS A 120 7.09 -3.79 -1.68
N GLY A 121 8.13 -3.01 -1.38
CA GLY A 121 8.78 -2.12 -2.33
C GLY A 121 9.42 -2.92 -3.45
N VAL A 122 10.20 -3.94 -3.10
CA VAL A 122 10.84 -4.85 -4.06
C VAL A 122 9.80 -5.55 -4.95
N TYR A 123 8.74 -6.10 -4.37
CA TYR A 123 7.65 -6.72 -5.12
C TYR A 123 6.99 -5.75 -6.09
N THR A 124 6.74 -4.51 -5.64
CA THR A 124 6.15 -3.48 -6.49
C THR A 124 7.07 -3.13 -7.65
N LEU A 125 8.38 -3.00 -7.43
CA LEU A 125 9.35 -2.68 -8.46
C LEU A 125 9.53 -3.81 -9.49
N ILE A 126 9.57 -5.06 -9.03
CA ILE A 126 9.83 -6.22 -9.92
C ILE A 126 8.57 -6.62 -10.68
N PHE A 127 7.44 -6.78 -9.99
CA PHE A 127 6.25 -7.40 -10.57
C PHE A 127 5.21 -6.39 -11.04
N MET A 128 4.99 -5.30 -10.30
CA MET A 128 3.91 -4.36 -10.60
C MET A 128 4.36 -3.20 -11.48
N LEU A 129 5.61 -2.75 -11.39
CA LEU A 129 6.10 -1.57 -12.08
C LEU A 129 5.95 -1.67 -13.62
N PRO A 130 6.24 -2.80 -14.29
CA PRO A 130 6.02 -2.90 -15.73
C PRO A 130 4.55 -2.66 -16.11
N THR A 131 3.62 -3.25 -15.36
CA THR A 131 2.17 -3.06 -15.55
C THR A 131 1.76 -1.62 -15.26
N ASN A 132 2.26 -1.01 -14.18
CA ASN A 132 1.98 0.38 -13.84
C ASN A 132 2.44 1.34 -14.94
N LEU A 133 3.67 1.17 -15.43
CA LEU A 133 4.24 2.02 -16.48
C LEU A 133 3.46 1.88 -17.79
N ARG A 134 3.04 0.67 -18.16
CA ARG A 134 2.25 0.47 -19.38
C ARG A 134 0.85 1.09 -19.27
N LEU A 135 0.17 0.92 -18.15
CA LEU A 135 -1.13 1.56 -17.90
C LEU A 135 -1.01 3.10 -17.88
N LEU A 136 0.04 3.65 -17.27
CA LEU A 136 0.30 5.08 -17.29
C LEU A 136 0.58 5.60 -18.70
N ALA A 137 1.33 4.85 -19.52
CA ALA A 137 1.59 5.23 -20.91
C ALA A 137 0.30 5.25 -21.76
N LEU A 138 -0.59 4.27 -21.57
CA LEU A 138 -1.92 4.27 -22.20
C LEU A 138 -2.77 5.45 -21.70
N GLY A 139 -2.74 5.74 -20.40
CA GLY A 139 -3.39 6.92 -19.82
C GLY A 139 -2.89 8.24 -20.42
N ASP A 140 -1.57 8.40 -20.55
CA ASP A 140 -0.97 9.60 -21.12
C ASP A 140 -1.31 9.74 -22.62
N LYS A 141 -1.47 8.63 -23.35
CA LYS A 141 -1.98 8.63 -24.73
C LYS A 141 -3.42 9.14 -24.78
N ILE A 142 -4.28 8.66 -23.88
CA ILE A 142 -5.69 9.06 -23.80
C ILE A 142 -5.82 10.56 -23.51
N VAL A 143 -5.11 11.04 -22.50
CA VAL A 143 -5.14 12.46 -22.09
C VAL A 143 -4.69 13.36 -23.24
N LYS A 144 -3.65 12.97 -23.99
CA LYS A 144 -3.17 13.73 -25.16
C LYS A 144 -4.20 13.77 -26.27
N ALA A 145 -4.82 12.64 -26.62
CA ALA A 145 -5.77 12.58 -27.72
C ALA A 145 -7.14 13.22 -27.38
N ARG A 146 -7.48 13.35 -26.09
CA ARG A 146 -8.69 14.08 -25.67
C ARG A 146 -8.64 15.57 -26.01
N SER A 147 -7.44 16.13 -26.21
CA SER A 147 -7.29 17.50 -26.71
C SER A 147 -7.75 17.65 -28.18
N THR A 148 -7.92 16.54 -28.91
CA THR A 148 -8.24 16.53 -30.34
C THR A 148 -9.52 15.78 -30.72
N SER A 149 -10.11 14.95 -29.84
CA SER A 149 -11.34 14.17 -30.13
C SER A 149 -12.10 13.74 -28.85
N LYS A 150 -13.42 13.49 -28.97
CA LYS A 150 -14.31 12.96 -27.90
C LYS A 150 -14.38 11.42 -27.85
N GLU A 151 -13.92 10.71 -28.87
CA GLU A 151 -13.96 9.24 -28.92
C GLU A 151 -12.79 8.60 -28.16
N SER A 152 -12.93 7.33 -27.77
CA SER A 152 -11.83 6.55 -27.17
C SER A 152 -10.65 6.55 -28.15
N PRO A 153 -9.48 7.07 -27.76
CA PRO A 153 -8.31 7.13 -28.63
C PRO A 153 -7.52 5.81 -28.65
N LEU A 154 -8.03 4.78 -27.99
CA LEU A 154 -7.44 3.46 -27.96
C LEU A 154 -7.97 2.65 -29.15
N THR A 155 -7.06 1.92 -29.79
CA THR A 155 -7.44 0.88 -30.75
C THR A 155 -8.09 -0.31 -30.02
N PRO A 156 -8.88 -1.16 -30.70
CA PRO A 156 -9.47 -2.35 -30.07
C PRO A 156 -8.43 -3.28 -29.42
N ALA A 157 -7.22 -3.37 -30.00
CA ALA A 157 -6.12 -4.13 -29.43
C ALA A 157 -5.60 -3.51 -28.11
N GLU A 158 -5.50 -2.18 -28.05
CA GLU A 158 -5.08 -1.45 -26.84
C GLU A 158 -6.14 -1.48 -25.74
N GLU A 159 -7.43 -1.50 -26.10
CA GLU A 159 -8.51 -1.69 -25.13
C GLU A 159 -8.44 -3.08 -24.47
N ASN A 160 -8.22 -4.13 -25.28
CA ASN A 160 -8.03 -5.49 -24.76
C ASN A 160 -6.76 -5.59 -23.90
N GLU A 161 -5.67 -4.95 -24.32
CA GLU A 161 -4.43 -4.88 -23.55
C GLU A 161 -4.65 -4.16 -22.21
N ALA A 162 -5.29 -3.00 -22.21
CA ALA A 162 -5.59 -2.22 -21.02
C ALA A 162 -6.42 -3.02 -20.01
N GLU A 163 -7.46 -3.71 -20.47
CA GLU A 163 -8.28 -4.55 -19.61
C GLU A 163 -7.46 -5.67 -18.97
N SER A 164 -6.66 -6.39 -19.77
CA SER A 164 -5.76 -7.44 -19.28
C SER A 164 -4.77 -6.90 -18.23
N LEU A 165 -4.21 -5.72 -18.46
CA LEU A 165 -3.28 -5.07 -17.53
C LEU A 165 -3.95 -4.63 -16.23
N LEU A 166 -5.18 -4.10 -16.27
CA LEU A 166 -5.95 -3.76 -15.07
C LEU A 166 -6.24 -5.02 -14.22
N GLN A 167 -6.61 -6.13 -14.88
CA GLN A 167 -6.82 -7.41 -14.19
C GLN A 167 -5.53 -7.97 -13.60
N LYS A 168 -4.44 -7.93 -14.36
CA LYS A 168 -3.10 -8.34 -13.88
C LYS A 168 -2.67 -7.49 -12.68
N TRP A 169 -2.85 -6.17 -12.76
CA TRP A 169 -2.55 -5.27 -11.65
C TRP A 169 -3.32 -5.65 -10.39
N ARG A 170 -4.62 -5.91 -10.52
CA ARG A 170 -5.49 -6.33 -9.41
C ARG A 170 -4.96 -7.59 -8.73
N GLN A 171 -4.62 -8.62 -9.51
CA GLN A 171 -4.06 -9.88 -8.98
C GLN A 171 -2.74 -9.67 -8.23
N LEU A 172 -1.81 -8.91 -8.82
CA LEU A 172 -0.54 -8.59 -8.18
C LEU A 172 -0.72 -7.75 -6.91
N HIS A 173 -1.67 -6.80 -6.95
CA HIS A 173 -1.97 -5.96 -5.80
C HIS A 173 -2.57 -6.76 -4.64
N TYR A 174 -3.46 -7.72 -4.93
CA TYR A 174 -3.98 -8.65 -3.93
C TYR A 174 -2.86 -9.45 -3.26
N ALA A 175 -1.95 -10.03 -4.03
CA ALA A 175 -0.80 -10.75 -3.48
C ALA A 175 0.06 -9.84 -2.58
N ARG A 176 0.31 -8.60 -3.01
CA ARG A 176 1.03 -7.59 -2.21
C ARG A 176 0.29 -7.27 -0.91
N LEU A 177 -1.03 -7.11 -0.95
CA LEU A 177 -1.85 -6.80 0.23
C LEU A 177 -1.92 -7.97 1.22
N THR A 178 -1.99 -9.21 0.74
CA THR A 178 -1.94 -10.39 1.62
C THR A 178 -0.62 -10.43 2.40
N ALA A 179 0.51 -10.20 1.74
CA ALA A 179 1.78 -10.05 2.44
C ALA A 179 1.77 -8.85 3.41
N GLY A 180 1.14 -7.74 3.01
CA GLY A 180 1.01 -6.54 3.84
C GLY A 180 0.18 -6.77 5.09
N ALA A 181 -0.86 -7.61 5.00
CA ALA A 181 -1.68 -8.02 6.13
C ALA A 181 -0.85 -8.79 7.15
N VAL A 182 0.02 -9.70 6.70
CA VAL A 182 0.94 -10.43 7.59
C VAL A 182 1.89 -9.46 8.31
N GLY A 183 2.51 -8.53 7.58
CA GLY A 183 3.40 -7.52 8.17
C GLY A 183 2.68 -6.62 9.19
N TRP A 184 1.45 -6.20 8.87
CA TRP A 184 0.61 -5.38 9.75
C TRP A 184 0.21 -6.14 11.02
N VAL A 185 -0.34 -7.35 10.89
CA VAL A 185 -0.74 -8.20 12.03
C VAL A 185 0.45 -8.48 12.94
N ALA A 186 1.60 -8.83 12.38
CA ALA A 186 2.79 -9.10 13.17
C ALA A 186 3.33 -7.85 13.89
N THR A 187 3.25 -6.68 13.26
CA THR A 187 3.63 -5.41 13.90
C THR A 187 2.69 -5.07 15.05
N CYS A 188 1.39 -5.26 14.88
CA CYS A 188 0.40 -5.12 15.94
C CYS A 188 0.63 -6.12 17.08
N ALA A 189 0.97 -7.37 16.78
CA ALA A 189 1.26 -8.38 17.79
C ALA A 189 2.47 -7.98 18.64
N VAL A 190 3.57 -7.51 18.01
CA VAL A 190 4.72 -7.01 18.75
C VAL A 190 4.31 -5.86 19.67
N PHE A 191 3.60 -4.84 19.15
CA PHE A 191 3.11 -3.72 19.96
C PHE A 191 2.31 -4.17 21.17
N LEU A 192 1.32 -5.05 21.00
CA LEU A 192 0.47 -5.53 22.09
C LEU A 192 1.24 -6.31 23.16
N THR A 193 2.35 -6.96 22.78
CA THR A 193 3.18 -7.73 23.72
C THR A 193 4.28 -6.91 24.40
N THR A 194 4.64 -5.74 23.87
CA THR A 194 5.83 -5.00 24.34
C THR A 194 5.59 -3.54 24.74
N VAL A 195 4.43 -2.95 24.42
CA VAL A 195 4.05 -1.56 24.76
C VAL A 195 2.77 -1.54 25.57
#